data_AF-A0AAV9JG95-F1
#
_entry.id   AF-A0AAV9JG95-F1
#
_cell.length_a   1.000
_cell.length_b   1.000
_cell.length_c   1.000
_cell.angle_alpha   90.00
_cell.angle_beta   90.00
_cell.angle_gamma   90.00
#
_symmetry.space_group_name_H-M   'P 1'
#
loop_
_entity.id
_entity.type
_entity.pdbx_description
1 polymer ?
#
loop_
_entity_poly.entity_id
_entity_poly.type
_entity_poly.pdbx_seq_one_letter_code
_entity_poly.pdbx_strand_id
1 'polypeptide(L)'
;MANGWSLLISVIFIVVFCIVAWFFSPKGENQTVWRSTLVLSAWSCWLMWAITFLAQWHPLINPERSDLRPEYVNGPVKGGSMF
;
A
#
# COMPACT_ATOMS: atom_id res chain seq x y z
N MET A 1 7.65 1.23 9.07
CA MET A 1 7.41 -0.01 9.83
C MET A 1 5.95 -0.39 9.63
N ALA A 2 5.67 -1.62 9.21
CA ALA A 2 4.31 -2.10 8.97
C ALA A 2 3.55 -2.27 10.30
N ASN A 3 3.07 -1.15 10.86
CA ASN A 3 2.19 -1.17 12.02
C ASN A 3 0.75 -1.47 11.58
N GLY A 4 -0.01 -2.21 12.39
CA GLY A 4 -1.40 -2.55 12.08
C GLY A 4 -2.33 -1.36 11.94
N TRP A 5 -1.91 -0.23 12.47
CA TRP A 5 -2.52 1.07 12.25
C TRP A 5 -2.57 1.49 10.77
N SER A 6 -1.65 1.01 9.92
CA SER A 6 -1.61 1.37 8.50
C SER A 6 -2.86 0.89 7.76
N LEU A 7 -3.35 -0.31 8.08
CA LEU A 7 -4.60 -0.84 7.51
C LEU A 7 -5.79 0.01 7.92
N LEU A 8 -5.92 0.32 9.23
CA LEU A 8 -7.02 1.14 9.74
C LEU A 8 -7.04 2.53 9.10
N ILE A 9 -5.90 3.22 9.04
CA ILE A 9 -5.80 4.54 8.42
C ILE A 9 -6.16 4.50 6.94
N SER A 10 -5.67 3.49 6.20
CA SER A 10 -5.96 3.35 4.77
C SER A 10 -7.44 3.12 4.47
N VAL A 11 -8.13 2.28 5.27
CA VAL A 11 -9.57 2.02 5.14
C VAL A 11 -10.36 3.30 5.40
N ILE A 12 -10.04 4.01 6.48
CA ILE A 12 -10.71 5.26 6.83
C ILE A 12 -10.55 6.27 5.68
N PHE A 13 -9.35 6.39 5.12
CA PHE A 13 -9.09 7.28 3.99
C PHE A 13 -9.95 6.94 2.77
N ILE A 14 -10.05 5.66 2.40
CA ILE A 14 -10.86 5.23 1.25
C ILE A 14 -12.35 5.41 1.50
N VAL A 15 -12.83 5.14 2.71
CA VAL A 15 -14.23 5.38 3.07
C VAL A 15 -14.57 6.86 2.98
N VAL A 16 -13.72 7.75 3.51
CA VAL A 16 -13.89 9.20 3.39
C VAL A 16 -13.88 9.63 1.92
N PHE A 17 -12.95 9.10 1.12
CA PHE A 17 -12.91 9.38 -0.32
C PHE A 17 -14.21 8.96 -1.03
N CYS A 18 -14.75 7.77 -0.71
CA CYS A 18 -16.02 7.30 -1.28
C CYS A 18 -17.19 8.22 -0.90
N ILE A 19 -17.24 8.68 0.35
CA ILE A 19 -18.26 9.62 0.83
C ILE A 19 -18.16 10.95 0.08
N VAL A 20 -16.95 11.49 -0.05
CA VAL A 20 -16.70 12.73 -0.78
C VAL A 20 -17.10 12.57 -2.26
N ALA A 21 -16.68 11.49 -2.91
CA ALA A 21 -17.06 11.19 -4.29
C ALA A 21 -18.58 11.08 -4.48
N TRP A 22 -19.30 10.57 -3.48
CA TRP A 22 -20.76 10.45 -3.53
C TRP A 22 -21.47 11.80 -3.50
N PHE A 23 -21.04 12.69 -2.61
CA PHE A 23 -21.65 14.01 -2.41
C PHE A 23 -21.21 15.06 -3.43
N PHE A 24 -19.94 15.02 -3.85
CA PHE A 24 -19.37 15.97 -4.80
C PHE A 24 -19.53 15.55 -6.28
N SER A 25 -20.15 14.39 -6.54
CA SER A 25 -20.43 13.97 -7.92
C SER A 25 -21.38 14.97 -8.62
N PRO A 26 -20.99 15.50 -9.80
CA PRO A 26 -21.75 16.53 -10.49
C PRO A 26 -23.17 16.06 -10.81
N LYS A 27 -24.15 16.93 -10.55
CA LYS A 27 -25.56 16.66 -10.84
C LYS A 27 -25.76 16.77 -12.36
N GLY A 28 -26.06 15.65 -13.00
CA GLY A 28 -26.27 15.54 -14.45
C GLY A 28 -26.60 14.11 -14.84
N GLU A 29 -26.84 13.85 -16.12
CA GLU A 29 -27.20 12.53 -16.65
C GLU A 29 -26.15 11.44 -16.30
N ASN A 30 -24.88 11.84 -16.26
CA ASN A 30 -23.76 10.94 -15.96
C ASN A 30 -23.47 10.79 -14.46
N GLN A 31 -24.31 11.30 -13.55
CA GLN A 31 -24.03 11.29 -12.11
C GLN A 31 -23.81 9.87 -11.56
N THR A 32 -24.60 8.90 -12.03
CA THR A 32 -24.47 7.49 -11.62
C THR A 32 -23.15 6.89 -12.06
N VAL A 33 -22.72 7.20 -13.30
CA VAL A 33 -21.43 6.73 -13.85
C VAL A 33 -20.27 7.31 -13.04
N TRP A 34 -20.31 8.60 -12.73
CA TRP A 34 -19.31 9.24 -11.88
C TRP A 34 -19.22 8.60 -10.49
N ARG A 35 -20.35 8.33 -9.84
CA ARG A 35 -20.38 7.69 -8.52
C ARG A 35 -19.83 6.26 -8.57
N SER A 36 -20.29 5.44 -9.51
CA SER A 36 -19.91 4.04 -9.56
C SER A 36 -18.45 3.84 -9.97
N THR A 37 -17.96 4.57 -10.97
CA THR A 37 -16.57 4.46 -11.44
C THR A 37 -15.58 4.89 -10.35
N LEU A 38 -15.80 6.04 -9.69
CA LEU A 38 -14.90 6.52 -8.63
C LEU A 38 -14.85 5.57 -7.44
N VAL A 39 -16.01 5.08 -6.98
CA VAL A 39 -16.09 4.17 -5.84
C VAL A 39 -15.46 2.82 -6.18
N LEU A 40 -15.81 2.22 -7.32
CA LEU A 40 -15.27 0.91 -7.72
C LEU A 40 -13.76 0.93 -7.94
N SER A 41 -13.23 1.96 -8.60
CA SER A 41 -11.78 2.11 -8.79
C SER A 41 -11.05 2.32 -7.47
N ALA A 42 -11.57 3.13 -6.56
CA ALA A 42 -10.96 3.35 -5.24
C ALA A 42 -10.89 2.04 -4.43
N TRP A 43 -11.97 1.26 -4.43
CA TRP A 43 -12.01 -0.04 -3.74
C TRP A 43 -11.09 -1.08 -4.37
N SER A 44 -11.05 -1.18 -5.70
CA SER A 44 -10.19 -2.16 -6.37
C SER A 44 -8.70 -1.87 -6.17
N CYS A 45 -8.30 -0.60 -6.26
CA CYS A 45 -6.93 -0.19 -5.95
C CYS A 45 -6.56 -0.44 -4.49
N TRP A 46 -7.48 -0.15 -3.55
CA TRP A 46 -7.25 -0.41 -2.14
C TRP A 46 -7.13 -1.90 -1.81
N LEU A 47 -7.99 -2.75 -2.39
CA LEU A 47 -7.94 -4.21 -2.18
C LEU A 47 -6.62 -4.81 -2.66
N MET A 48 -6.14 -4.42 -3.85
CA MET A 48 -4.83 -4.86 -4.35
C MET A 48 -3.71 -4.49 -3.37
N TRP A 49 -3.70 -3.24 -2.90
CA TRP A 49 -2.73 -2.78 -1.91
C TRP A 49 -2.85 -3.53 -0.57
N ALA A 50 -4.07 -3.71 -0.05
CA ALA A 50 -4.30 -4.36 1.24
C ALA A 50 -3.86 -5.82 1.22
N ILE A 51 -4.15 -6.56 0.15
CA ILE A 51 -3.74 -7.95 -0.01
C ILE A 51 -2.21 -8.07 -0.06
N THR A 52 -1.54 -7.23 -0.85
CA THR A 52 -0.07 -7.25 -0.93
C THR A 52 0.61 -6.86 0.38
N PHE A 53 0.02 -5.94 1.15
CA PHE A 53 0.47 -5.61 2.49
C PHE A 53 0.31 -6.79 3.46
N LEU A 54 -0.87 -7.42 3.46
CA LEU A 54 -1.17 -8.58 4.31
C LEU A 54 -0.27 -9.79 3.99
N ALA A 55 0.08 -9.99 2.72
CA ALA A 55 0.99 -11.06 2.30
C ALA A 55 2.40 -10.93 2.92
N GLN A 56 2.81 -9.71 3.28
CA GLN A 56 4.09 -9.45 3.95
C GLN A 56 3.96 -9.43 5.48
N TRP A 57 2.74 -9.51 6.00
CA TRP A 57 2.45 -9.34 7.42
C TRP A 57 2.55 -10.70 8.11
N HIS A 58 3.57 -10.84 8.98
CA HIS A 58 4.01 -12.12 9.55
C HIS A 58 4.52 -13.12 8.49
N PRO A 59 5.67 -12.81 7.83
CA PRO A 59 6.21 -13.69 6.80
C PRO A 59 6.72 -15.00 7.41
N LEU A 60 6.40 -16.11 6.75
CA LEU A 60 6.91 -17.44 7.10
C LEU A 60 8.21 -17.79 6.36
N ILE A 61 8.47 -17.09 5.25
CA ILE A 61 9.63 -17.29 4.38
C ILE A 61 10.48 -16.03 4.45
N ASN A 62 11.78 -16.20 4.66
CA ASN A 62 12.76 -15.12 4.62
C ASN A 62 13.46 -15.12 3.26
N PRO A 63 13.86 -13.95 2.75
CA PRO A 63 14.60 -13.87 1.49
C PRO A 63 16.00 -14.49 1.64
N GLU A 64 16.30 -15.52 0.84
CA GLU A 64 17.65 -16.08 0.71
C GLU A 64 18.27 -15.64 -0.62
N ARG A 65 19.51 -15.15 -0.57
CA ARG A 65 20.29 -14.78 -1.77
C ARG A 65 21.75 -15.18 -1.59
N SER A 66 22.32 -15.85 -2.59
CA SER A 66 23.73 -16.26 -2.61
C SER A 66 24.63 -15.31 -3.39
N ASP A 67 24.05 -14.41 -4.20
CA ASP A 67 24.77 -13.45 -5.05
C ASP A 67 24.83 -12.06 -4.39
N LEU A 68 25.30 -12.00 -3.14
CA LEU A 68 25.64 -10.74 -2.48
C LEU A 68 27.05 -10.32 -2.91
N ARG A 69 27.23 -9.05 -3.27
CA ARG A 69 28.57 -8.47 -3.42
C ARG A 69 29.34 -8.71 -2.10
N PRO A 70 30.62 -9.14 -2.15
CA PRO A 70 31.36 -9.60 -0.98
C PRO A 70 31.34 -8.66 0.23
N GLU A 71 31.37 -7.35 -0.02
CA GLU A 71 31.29 -6.28 0.98
C GLU A 71 29.98 -6.23 1.79
N TYR A 72 28.92 -6.93 1.37
CA TYR A 72 27.60 -6.96 2.03
C TYR A 72 27.18 -8.35 2.51
N VAL A 73 27.99 -9.39 2.28
CA VAL A 73 27.66 -10.80 2.59
C VAL A 73 27.44 -11.03 4.10
N ASN A 74 28.11 -10.28 4.97
CA ASN A 74 28.05 -10.43 6.43
C ASN A 74 27.39 -9.24 7.16
N GLY A 75 26.57 -8.45 6.45
CA GLY A 75 25.95 -7.24 7.00
C GLY A 75 26.81 -5.98 6.80
N PRO A 76 26.28 -4.79 7.13
CA PRO A 76 26.99 -3.53 6.89
C PRO A 76 28.28 -3.49 7.70
N VAL A 77 29.42 -3.23 7.03
CA VAL A 77 30.72 -2.99 7.67
C VAL A 77 30.55 -1.85 8.67
N LYS A 78 30.54 -2.17 9.97
CA LYS A 78 30.64 -1.17 11.03
C LYS A 78 32.01 -0.51 10.91
N GLY A 79 32.02 0.71 10.37
CA GLY A 79 33.12 1.67 10.51
C GLY A 79 34.45 1.20 9.91
N GLY A 80 34.68 1.54 8.66
CA GLY A 80 36.03 1.70 8.13
C GLY A 80 36.11 3.05 7.46
N SER A 81 36.70 4.03 8.13
CA SER A 81 37.16 5.26 7.47
C SER A 81 38.04 4.85 6.29
N MET A 82 37.64 5.19 5.08
CA MET A 82 38.55 5.15 3.94
C MET A 82 38.37 6.47 3.17
N PHE A 83 39.15 7.44 3.68
CA PHE A 83 39.43 8.79 3.19
C PHE A 83 38.32 9.84 3.36
#